data_AF-A0AAJ3YG30-F1
#
_entry.id   AF-A0AAJ3YG30-F1
#
_cell.length_a   1.000
_cell.length_b   1.000
_cell.length_c   1.000
_cell.angle_alpha   90.00
_cell.angle_beta   90.00
_cell.angle_gamma   90.00
#
_symmetry.space_group_name_H-M   'P 1'
#
loop_
_entity.id
_entity.type
_entity.pdbx_description
1 polymer ?
#
loop_
_entity_poly.entity_id
_entity_poly.type
_entity_poly.pdbx_seq_one_letter_code
_entity_poly.pdbx_strand_id
1 'polypeptide(L)'
;MLFHDDEKEHVILGEAVVSLALGEKEISFDTLITELNQMAEEETCDNRLAEIFAARSWLKQFRQSHARPNASLRWLMSANQNENAKRNDDVIRFRSDEDDDR
;
A
#
# COMPACT_ATOMS: atom_id res chain seq x y z
N MET A 1 16.70 -7.39 -27.27
CA MET A 1 16.03 -6.21 -26.69
C MET A 1 14.69 -6.72 -26.18
N LEU A 2 14.55 -6.87 -24.86
CA LEU A 2 13.37 -7.44 -24.21
C LEU A 2 12.43 -6.26 -23.96
N PHE A 3 11.54 -5.99 -24.93
CA PHE A 3 10.48 -5.02 -24.72
C PHE A 3 9.56 -5.62 -23.67
N HIS A 4 9.64 -5.09 -22.46
CA HIS A 4 8.73 -5.42 -21.37
C HIS A 4 7.32 -5.06 -21.85
N ASP A 5 6.48 -6.07 -21.99
CA ASP A 5 5.04 -5.99 -22.22
C ASP A 5 4.33 -5.56 -20.92
N ASP A 6 4.94 -4.65 -20.13
CA ASP A 6 4.39 -4.15 -18.85
C ASP A 6 3.09 -3.38 -19.04
N GLU A 7 2.88 -2.82 -20.24
CA GLU A 7 1.68 -2.02 -20.54
C GLU A 7 0.42 -2.89 -20.67
N LYS A 8 0.57 -4.23 -20.77
CA LYS A 8 -0.55 -5.17 -20.87
C LYS A 8 -0.91 -5.91 -19.59
N GLU A 9 -0.13 -5.76 -18.52
CA GLU A 9 -0.28 -6.63 -17.34
C GLU A 9 -1.63 -6.49 -16.60
N HIS A 10 -2.41 -5.43 -16.88
CA HIS A 10 -3.68 -5.17 -16.21
C HIS A 10 -4.85 -4.87 -17.16
N VAL A 11 -4.80 -5.34 -18.41
CA VAL A 11 -5.90 -5.11 -19.38
C VAL A 11 -7.23 -5.65 -18.86
N ILE A 12 -7.25 -6.84 -18.26
CA ILE A 12 -8.46 -7.46 -17.69
C ILE A 12 -9.06 -6.62 -16.54
N LEU A 13 -8.22 -5.99 -15.73
CA LEU A 13 -8.70 -5.11 -14.66
C LEU A 13 -9.37 -3.86 -15.25
N GLY A 14 -8.75 -3.26 -16.28
CA GLY A 14 -9.33 -2.14 -17.02
C GLY A 14 -10.65 -2.51 -17.70
N GLU A 15 -10.72 -3.70 -18.31
CA GLU A 15 -11.94 -4.22 -18.94
C GLU A 15 -13.09 -4.34 -17.91
N ALA A 16 -12.82 -4.90 -16.72
CA ALA A 16 -13.80 -4.99 -15.64
C ALA A 16 -14.26 -3.62 -15.15
N VAL A 17 -13.34 -2.65 -15.01
CA VAL A 17 -13.69 -1.27 -14.63
C VAL A 17 -14.57 -0.61 -15.69
N VAL A 18 -14.24 -0.77 -16.97
CA VAL A 18 -15.03 -0.22 -18.07
C VAL A 18 -16.41 -0.85 -18.12
N SER A 19 -16.53 -2.17 -17.91
CA SER A 19 -17.81 -2.87 -17.82
C SER A 19 -18.69 -2.32 -16.69
N LEU A 20 -18.11 -2.11 -15.50
CA LEU A 20 -18.80 -1.48 -14.37
C LEU A 20 -19.24 -0.04 -14.67
N ALA A 21 -18.34 0.76 -15.25
CA ALA A 21 -18.61 2.15 -15.59
C ALA A 21 -19.71 2.28 -16.64
N LEU A 22 -19.71 1.40 -17.65
CA LEU A 22 -20.74 1.35 -18.68
C LEU A 22 -22.10 0.91 -18.11
N GLY A 23 -22.08 0.03 -17.12
CA GLY A 23 -23.28 -0.40 -16.38
C GLY A 23 -23.76 0.60 -15.31
N GLU A 24 -23.15 1.79 -15.21
CA GLU A 24 -23.40 2.79 -14.16
C GLU A 24 -23.32 2.21 -12.73
N LYS A 25 -22.55 1.13 -12.57
CA LYS A 25 -22.34 0.46 -11.28
C LYS A 25 -21.24 1.19 -10.52
N GLU A 26 -21.38 1.24 -9.20
CA GLU A 26 -20.33 1.76 -8.33
C GLU A 26 -19.04 0.94 -8.50
N ILE A 27 -17.92 1.64 -8.68
CA ILE A 27 -16.60 1.02 -8.79
C ILE A 27 -16.04 0.87 -7.37
N SER A 28 -16.26 -0.29 -6.77
CA SER A 28 -15.78 -0.65 -5.44
C SER A 28 -15.04 -1.99 -5.50
N PHE A 29 -14.31 -2.33 -4.43
CA PHE A 29 -13.55 -3.58 -4.38
C PHE A 29 -14.46 -4.81 -4.58
N ASP A 30 -15.64 -4.79 -3.96
CA ASP A 30 -16.59 -5.90 -4.01
C ASP A 30 -17.24 -6.03 -5.39
N THR A 31 -17.54 -4.91 -6.07
CA THR A 31 -18.11 -4.94 -7.43
C THR A 31 -17.07 -5.40 -8.46
N LEU A 32 -15.81 -4.97 -8.31
CA LEU A 32 -14.68 -5.44 -9.14
C LEU A 32 -14.43 -6.95 -9.01
N ILE A 33 -14.45 -7.47 -7.78
CA ILE A 33 -14.28 -8.92 -7.57
C ILE A 33 -15.46 -9.70 -8.15
N THR A 34 -16.68 -9.17 -8.02
CA THR A 34 -17.89 -9.78 -8.59
C THR A 34 -17.80 -9.86 -10.12
N GLU A 35 -17.46 -8.76 -10.80
CA GLU A 35 -17.33 -8.77 -12.27
C GLU A 35 -16.19 -9.67 -12.75
N LEU A 36 -15.04 -9.68 -12.08
CA LEU A 36 -13.95 -10.60 -12.43
C LEU A 36 -14.34 -12.07 -12.22
N ASN A 37 -15.19 -12.40 -11.25
CA ASN A 37 -15.72 -13.76 -11.11
C ASN A 37 -16.66 -14.10 -12.28
N GLN A 38 -17.55 -13.17 -12.65
CA GLN A 38 -18.47 -13.37 -13.76
C GLN A 38 -17.71 -13.57 -15.08
N MET A 39 -16.69 -12.74 -15.34
CA MET A 39 -15.79 -12.92 -16.49
C MET A 39 -15.11 -14.29 -16.48
N ALA A 40 -14.74 -14.84 -15.31
CA ALA A 40 -14.15 -16.17 -15.24
C ALA A 40 -15.15 -17.31 -15.45
N GLU A 41 -16.42 -17.11 -15.07
CA GLU A 41 -17.48 -18.11 -15.28
C GLU A 41 -17.90 -18.20 -16.75
N GLU A 42 -17.85 -17.09 -17.47
CA GLU A 42 -18.20 -16.99 -18.88
C GLU A 42 -17.01 -17.35 -19.82
N GLU A 43 -15.79 -17.41 -19.29
CA GLU A 43 -14.57 -17.64 -20.06
C GLU A 43 -14.23 -19.14 -20.18
N THR A 44 -13.78 -19.53 -21.38
CA THR A 44 -13.39 -20.91 -21.70
C THR A 44 -11.91 -21.03 -22.07
N CYS A 45 -11.23 -19.91 -22.30
CA CYS A 45 -9.81 -19.85 -22.59
C CYS A 45 -8.98 -19.86 -21.31
N ASP A 46 -8.16 -20.91 -21.14
CA ASP A 46 -7.26 -21.06 -19.99
C ASP A 46 -6.30 -19.88 -19.80
N ASN A 47 -5.80 -19.28 -20.89
CA ASN A 47 -4.93 -18.10 -20.81
C ASN A 47 -5.67 -16.92 -20.20
N ARG A 48 -6.90 -16.66 -20.64
CA ARG A 48 -7.70 -15.53 -20.15
C ARG A 48 -8.17 -15.77 -18.71
N LEU A 49 -8.47 -17.01 -18.34
CA LEU A 49 -8.71 -17.40 -16.94
C LEU A 49 -7.49 -17.13 -16.04
N ALA A 50 -6.28 -17.39 -16.52
CA ALA A 50 -5.06 -17.08 -15.78
C ALA A 50 -4.87 -15.57 -15.57
N GLU A 51 -5.17 -14.74 -16.57
CA GLU A 51 -5.13 -13.28 -16.47
C GLU A 51 -6.19 -12.75 -15.48
N ILE A 52 -7.41 -13.29 -15.52
CA ILE A 52 -8.47 -12.95 -14.57
C ILE A 52 -8.06 -13.33 -13.14
N PHE A 53 -7.44 -14.49 -12.96
CA PHE A 53 -6.92 -14.92 -11.66
C PHE A 53 -5.81 -13.99 -11.16
N ALA A 54 -4.88 -13.59 -12.04
CA ALA A 54 -3.83 -12.64 -11.72
C ALA A 54 -4.41 -11.29 -11.27
N ALA A 55 -5.40 -10.75 -11.99
CA ALA A 55 -6.09 -9.52 -11.64
C ALA A 55 -6.77 -9.60 -10.26
N ARG A 56 -7.46 -10.72 -9.95
CA ARG A 56 -8.07 -10.95 -8.63
C ARG A 56 -7.03 -11.02 -7.51
N SER A 57 -5.90 -11.68 -7.76
CA SER A 57 -4.80 -11.79 -6.80
C SER A 57 -4.19 -10.41 -6.51
N TRP A 58 -3.93 -9.63 -7.56
CA TRP A 58 -3.42 -8.27 -7.46
C TRP A 58 -4.35 -7.37 -6.64
N LEU A 59 -5.66 -7.38 -6.92
CA LEU A 59 -6.66 -6.64 -6.13
C LEU A 59 -6.59 -7.00 -4.64
N LYS A 60 -6.57 -8.29 -4.30
CA LYS A 60 -6.49 -8.73 -2.89
C LYS A 60 -5.22 -8.23 -2.20
N GLN A 61 -4.08 -8.27 -2.89
CA GLN A 61 -2.82 -7.75 -2.36
C GLN A 61 -2.85 -6.23 -2.22
N PHE A 62 -3.43 -5.51 -3.19
CA PHE A 62 -3.62 -4.07 -3.11
C PHE A 62 -4.41 -3.67 -1.87
N ARG A 63 -5.50 -4.39 -1.56
CA ARG A 63 -6.30 -4.17 -0.35
C ARG A 63 -5.50 -4.42 0.93
N GLN A 64 -4.68 -5.47 0.97
CA GLN A 64 -3.83 -5.79 2.13
C GLN A 64 -2.73 -4.73 2.35
N SER A 65 -2.16 -4.22 1.25
CA SER A 65 -1.18 -3.13 1.29
C SER A 65 -1.80 -1.82 1.79
N HIS A 66 -3.05 -1.54 1.42
CA HIS A 66 -3.78 -0.37 1.89
C HIS A 66 -4.29 -0.51 3.34
N ALA A 67 -4.53 -1.76 3.80
CA ALA A 67 -4.98 -2.05 5.17
C ALA A 67 -3.86 -2.06 6.20
N ARG A 68 -2.59 -2.20 5.77
CA ARG A 68 -1.45 -1.97 6.67
C ARG A 68 -1.32 -0.46 6.87
N PRO A 69 -1.54 0.08 8.09
CA PRO A 69 -1.01 1.39 8.40
C PRO A 69 0.49 1.28 8.13
N ASN A 70 0.94 2.02 7.13
CA ASN A 70 2.31 2.05 6.67
C ASN A 70 3.28 1.79 7.83
N ALA A 71 4.02 0.69 7.76
CA ALA A 71 5.11 0.46 8.70
C ALA A 71 6.07 1.68 8.73
N SER A 72 6.09 2.44 7.63
CA SER A 72 6.73 3.74 7.42
C SER A 72 6.25 4.90 8.31
N LEU A 73 5.07 4.87 8.95
CA LEU A 73 4.68 5.85 9.99
C LEU A 73 4.62 5.22 11.39
N ARG A 74 5.07 3.97 11.56
CA ARG A 74 5.14 3.37 12.89
C ARG A 74 6.02 4.19 13.84
N TRP A 75 7.11 4.79 13.33
CA TRP A 75 7.96 5.70 14.10
C TRP A 75 7.21 6.96 14.58
N LEU A 76 6.27 7.45 13.77
CA LEU A 76 5.46 8.64 14.09
C LEU A 76 4.46 8.35 15.22
N MET A 77 3.87 7.15 15.23
CA MET A 77 2.98 6.69 16.30
C MET A 77 3.73 6.35 17.61
N SER A 78 5.00 5.94 17.54
CA SER A 78 5.84 5.71 18.72
C SER A 78 6.34 6.99 19.36
N ALA A 79 6.54 8.07 18.59
CA ALA A 79 6.99 9.36 19.11
C ALA A 79 5.95 10.04 20.02
N ASN A 80 4.65 9.84 19.76
CA ASN A 80 3.56 10.45 20.53
C ASN A 80 3.35 9.82 21.94
N GLN A 81 4.04 8.73 22.27
CA GLN A 81 3.91 8.06 23.58
C GLN A 81 5.08 8.35 24.53
N ASN A 82 6.09 9.11 24.10
CA ASN A 82 7.32 9.29 24.88
C ASN A 82 7.39 10.61 25.67
N GLU A 83 6.33 11.43 25.65
CA GLU A 83 6.30 12.75 26.29
C GLU A 83 5.99 12.69 27.80
N ASN A 84 5.88 11.50 28.41
CA ASN A 84 5.51 11.37 29.85
C ASN A 84 6.51 10.58 30.72
N ALA A 85 7.73 10.30 30.23
CA ALA A 85 8.70 9.53 31.02
C ALA A 85 10.14 10.02 30.84
N LYS A 86 10.46 11.17 31.45
CA LYS A 86 11.72 11.48 32.16
C LYS A 86 12.00 12.98 32.15
N ARG A 87 11.35 13.70 33.05
CA ARG A 87 12.04 14.78 33.76
C ARG A 87 12.99 14.08 34.72
N ASN A 88 14.29 14.10 34.46
CA ASN A 88 15.35 14.16 35.49
C ASN A 88 16.72 14.24 34.82
N ASP A 89 17.37 15.37 35.12
CA ASP A 89 18.80 15.54 35.36
C ASP A 89 19.77 15.31 34.19
N ASP A 90 20.00 16.37 33.42
CA ASP A 90 21.28 16.53 32.71
C ASP A 90 21.76 17.98 32.89
N VAL A 91 22.27 18.27 34.09
CA VAL A 91 22.96 19.53 34.41
C VAL A 91 24.41 19.40 33.94
N ILE A 92 24.71 19.94 32.76
CA ILE A 92 26.09 20.06 32.28
C ILE A 92 26.80 21.14 33.09
N ARG A 93 27.66 20.71 34.03
CA ARG A 93 28.51 21.59 34.84
C ARG A 93 29.79 21.90 34.05
N PHE A 94 29.86 23.07 33.44
CA PHE A 94 31.09 23.56 32.82
C PHE A 94 32.12 23.92 33.91
N ARG A 95 33.25 23.21 33.94
CA ARG A 95 34.48 23.67 34.60
C ARG A 95 35.10 24.74 33.70
N SER A 96 35.18 25.97 34.19
CA SER A 96 36.07 26.98 33.63
C SER A 96 37.40 26.85 34.36
N ASP A 97 38.40 26.32 33.66
CA ASP A 97 39.80 26.53 33.99
C ASP A 97 40.15 27.94 33.49
N GLU A 98 40.32 28.89 34.41
CA GLU A 98 41.04 30.13 34.14
C GLU A 98 42.12 30.26 35.22
N ASP A 99 43.33 29.83 34.83
CA ASP A 99 44.58 30.36 35.37
C ASP A 99 44.58 31.87 35.16
N ASP A 100 44.71 32.65 36.24
CA ASP A 100 45.21 34.02 36.16
C ASP A 100 46.34 34.19 37.19
N ASP A 101 47.55 34.20 36.65
CA ASP A 101 48.79 34.59 37.31
C ASP A 101 48.73 36.07 37.73
N ARG A 102 48.74 36.36 39.05
CA ARG A 102 49.51 37.50 39.58
C ARG A 102 49.79 37.49 41.08
#